data_AF-A0A4V1UUS6-F1
#
_entry.id   AF-A0A4V1UUS6-F1
#
_cell.length_a   1.000
_cell.length_b   1.000
_cell.length_c   1.000
_cell.angle_alpha   90.00
_cell.angle_beta   90.00
_cell.angle_gamma   90.00
#
_symmetry.space_group_name_H-M   'P 1'
#
loop_
_entity.id
_entity.type
_entity.pdbx_description
1 polymer ?
#
loop_
_entity_poly.entity_id
_entity_poly.type
_entity_poly.pdbx_seq_one_letter_code
_entity_poly.pdbx_strand_id
1 'polypeptide(L)'
;EYYEFVKDGGYRDQKYWSDEGWRWRTFRNVKWPSFWVPVGPQGAHQFALRTMFEVISMAWDWPVNANYHEAKAFAAWKSEKEGRGVPLRLLTEAEHHALRRDHAPGASKKDIEAAFESLSRKNLNSSLAFGSESPVAGDKSEDFVDVFGNVWQWLEDHFHFLPGFAVHPLYDDFSTPCFDGRHQMIMGGSFVSAGDEASVHARFHFRPHFGQHAGFRLVDPLVTGNNGSLQQIEKVDDDLKDENKTRLQQLFASFSKDEELLIEAMISPEKLNRNVFPALIAKHVLPNLPRDSRTLEVGSGVGALTYRLATMGLRTTGCDISKLAIDTSREWQAAGKV
;
A
#
# COMPACT_ATOMS: atom_id res chain seq x y z
N GLU A 1 12.46 -21.21 -5.00
CA GLU A 1 13.07 -21.07 -3.65
C GLU A 1 12.05 -21.00 -2.51
N TYR A 2 11.06 -20.11 -2.58
CA TYR A 2 10.08 -19.92 -1.49
C TYR A 2 9.29 -21.17 -1.11
N TYR A 3 9.09 -22.10 -2.05
CA TYR A 3 8.50 -23.41 -1.78
C TYR A 3 9.25 -24.21 -0.71
N GLU A 4 10.57 -24.21 -0.74
CA GLU A 4 11.36 -24.96 0.24
C GLU A 4 11.21 -24.34 1.63
N PHE A 5 11.11 -23.01 1.75
CA PHE A 5 10.77 -22.34 3.01
C PHE A 5 9.42 -22.79 3.58
N VAL A 6 8.39 -22.85 2.73
CA VAL A 6 7.05 -23.33 3.15
C VAL A 6 7.11 -24.79 3.59
N LYS A 7 7.75 -25.64 2.80
CA LYS A 7 7.89 -27.09 3.01
C LYS A 7 8.69 -27.41 4.28
N ASP A 8 9.79 -26.70 4.52
CA ASP A 8 10.63 -26.83 5.72
C ASP A 8 9.93 -26.32 6.99
N GLY A 9 8.71 -25.78 6.88
CA GLY A 9 7.93 -25.32 8.01
C GLY A 9 8.25 -23.90 8.43
N GLY A 10 8.72 -23.06 7.51
CA GLY A 10 8.98 -21.65 7.74
C GLY A 10 7.78 -20.88 8.32
N TYR A 11 6.56 -21.25 7.92
CA TYR A 11 5.31 -20.72 8.49
C TYR A 11 4.91 -21.37 9.81
N ARG A 12 5.67 -22.33 10.37
CA ARG A 12 5.38 -23.02 11.63
C ARG A 12 6.36 -22.68 12.75
N ASP A 13 7.55 -22.21 12.40
CA ASP A 13 8.62 -21.93 13.37
C ASP A 13 8.73 -20.44 13.68
N GLN A 14 8.54 -20.06 14.95
CA GLN A 14 8.58 -18.67 15.40
C GLN A 14 9.94 -18.02 15.23
N LYS A 15 11.03 -18.79 15.30
CA LYS A 15 12.39 -18.26 15.33
C LYS A 15 12.76 -17.44 14.08
N TYR A 16 12.07 -17.67 12.96
CA TYR A 16 12.29 -16.94 11.72
C TYR A 16 11.56 -15.60 11.67
N TRP A 17 10.55 -15.38 12.52
CA TRP A 17 9.66 -14.23 12.44
C TRP A 17 10.05 -13.18 13.48
N SER A 18 9.84 -11.91 13.15
CA SER A 18 9.77 -10.87 14.18
C SER A 18 8.55 -11.09 15.07
N ASP A 19 8.54 -10.50 16.27
CA ASP A 19 7.39 -10.62 17.19
C ASP A 19 6.09 -10.12 16.54
N GLU A 20 6.15 -8.99 15.83
CA GLU A 20 5.00 -8.44 15.09
C GLU A 20 4.55 -9.38 13.96
N GLY A 21 5.50 -9.89 13.17
CA GLY A 21 5.21 -10.82 12.08
C GLY A 21 4.62 -12.14 12.56
N TRP A 22 5.13 -12.67 13.67
CA TRP A 22 4.60 -13.88 14.28
C TRP A 22 3.18 -13.70 14.82
N ARG A 23 2.93 -12.57 15.48
CA ARG A 23 1.59 -12.20 15.95
C ARG A 23 0.62 -12.10 14.78
N TRP A 24 1.00 -11.43 13.70
CA TRP A 24 0.20 -11.35 12.48
C TRP A 24 -0.07 -12.73 11.88
N ARG A 25 0.98 -13.52 11.65
CA ARG A 25 0.88 -14.87 11.05
C ARG A 25 -0.07 -15.73 11.85
N THR A 26 0.08 -15.73 13.17
CA THR A 26 -0.71 -16.53 14.10
C THR A 26 -2.16 -16.07 14.16
N PHE A 27 -2.38 -14.76 14.25
CA PHE A 27 -3.73 -14.16 14.24
C PHE A 27 -4.49 -14.49 12.94
N ARG A 28 -3.81 -14.39 11.80
CA ARG A 28 -4.39 -14.69 10.48
C ARG A 28 -4.41 -16.19 10.15
N ASN A 29 -3.73 -17.02 10.94
CA ASN A 29 -3.56 -18.46 10.72
C ASN A 29 -3.04 -18.80 9.31
N VAL A 30 -2.08 -18.00 8.82
CA VAL A 30 -1.51 -18.15 7.47
C VAL A 30 -0.46 -19.27 7.48
N LYS A 31 -0.44 -20.09 6.43
CA LYS A 31 0.42 -21.28 6.31
C LYS A 31 1.29 -21.29 5.05
N TRP A 32 1.02 -20.35 4.13
CA TRP A 32 1.67 -20.17 2.84
C TRP A 32 1.25 -18.80 2.27
N PRO A 33 1.93 -18.28 1.23
CA PRO A 33 1.59 -17.01 0.61
C PRO A 33 0.13 -16.91 0.14
N SER A 34 -0.43 -15.71 0.22
CA SER A 34 -1.88 -15.46 0.05
C SER A 34 -2.48 -16.02 -1.26
N PHE A 35 -1.72 -16.03 -2.35
CA PHE A 35 -2.21 -16.48 -3.67
C PHE A 35 -1.97 -17.97 -3.96
N TRP A 36 -1.34 -18.71 -3.06
CA TRP A 36 -1.15 -20.14 -3.23
C TRP A 36 -2.42 -20.89 -2.84
N VAL A 37 -2.93 -21.70 -3.77
CA VAL A 37 -4.14 -22.50 -3.61
C VAL A 37 -3.75 -23.95 -3.37
N PRO A 38 -4.03 -24.54 -2.21
CA PRO A 38 -3.77 -25.96 -1.99
C PRO A 38 -4.67 -26.81 -2.90
N VAL A 39 -4.10 -27.74 -3.65
CA VAL A 39 -4.84 -28.60 -4.62
C VAL A 39 -4.72 -30.09 -4.34
N GLY A 40 -3.89 -30.50 -3.37
CA GLY A 40 -3.71 -31.89 -2.96
C GLY A 40 -4.29 -32.21 -1.58
N PRO A 41 -4.12 -33.46 -1.11
CA PRO A 41 -4.44 -33.84 0.26
C PRO A 41 -3.77 -32.92 1.28
N GLN A 42 -4.38 -32.77 2.45
CA GLN A 42 -3.84 -31.94 3.52
C GLN A 42 -2.41 -32.38 3.88
N GLY A 43 -1.47 -31.43 3.88
CA GLY A 43 -0.05 -31.69 4.18
C GLY A 43 0.79 -32.16 3.00
N ALA A 44 0.21 -32.40 1.82
CA ALA A 44 0.97 -32.79 0.63
C ALA A 44 1.83 -31.66 0.03
N HIS A 45 1.67 -30.42 0.50
CA HIS A 45 2.34 -29.22 -0.02
C HIS A 45 2.20 -29.04 -1.54
N GLN A 46 1.06 -29.47 -2.09
CA GLN A 46 0.72 -29.29 -3.51
C GLN A 46 -0.10 -28.02 -3.69
N PHE A 47 0.39 -27.12 -4.52
CA PHE A 47 -0.21 -25.81 -4.73
C PHE A 47 -0.43 -25.51 -6.21
N ALA A 48 -1.47 -24.74 -6.49
CA ALA A 48 -1.71 -23.97 -7.71
C ALA A 48 -1.54 -22.47 -7.39
N LEU A 49 -1.46 -21.63 -8.42
CA LEU A 49 -1.33 -20.18 -8.26
C LEU A 49 -2.62 -19.48 -8.70
N ARG A 50 -3.18 -18.64 -7.83
CA ARG A 50 -4.26 -17.72 -8.20
C ARG A 50 -3.67 -16.44 -8.78
N THR A 51 -3.92 -16.20 -10.06
CA THR A 51 -3.62 -14.92 -10.73
C THR A 51 -4.84 -13.99 -10.66
N MET A 52 -4.80 -12.85 -11.34
CA MET A 52 -5.90 -11.88 -11.35
C MET A 52 -7.21 -12.48 -11.88
N PHE A 53 -7.14 -13.35 -12.89
CA PHE A 53 -8.34 -13.83 -13.61
C PHE A 53 -8.59 -15.33 -13.49
N GLU A 54 -7.62 -16.12 -13.05
CA GLU A 54 -7.73 -17.57 -13.04
C GLU A 54 -6.84 -18.24 -11.99
N VAL A 55 -7.02 -19.56 -11.83
CA VAL A 55 -6.11 -20.41 -11.06
C VAL A 55 -5.34 -21.27 -12.05
N ILE A 56 -4.02 -21.10 -12.10
CA ILE A 56 -3.12 -21.80 -13.01
C ILE A 56 -2.28 -22.84 -12.25
N SER A 57 -1.69 -23.78 -13.01
CA SER A 57 -0.58 -24.60 -12.50
C SER A 57 0.50 -23.71 -11.90
N MET A 58 1.09 -24.14 -10.77
CA MET A 58 2.07 -23.31 -10.08
C MET A 58 3.26 -22.93 -10.98
N ALA A 59 3.51 -21.63 -11.07
CA ALA A 59 4.61 -21.05 -11.84
C ALA A 59 5.82 -20.83 -10.91
N TRP A 60 6.64 -21.88 -10.74
CA TRP A 60 7.72 -21.90 -9.74
C TRP A 60 8.89 -20.95 -10.04
N ASP A 61 8.96 -20.43 -11.26
CA ASP A 61 9.93 -19.46 -11.75
C ASP A 61 9.42 -18.02 -11.69
N TRP A 62 8.19 -17.78 -11.22
CA TRP A 62 7.66 -16.44 -10.97
C TRP A 62 8.10 -15.90 -9.60
N PRO A 63 8.15 -14.57 -9.40
CA PRO A 63 8.38 -14.01 -8.08
C PRO A 63 7.26 -14.43 -7.12
N VAL A 64 7.61 -14.66 -5.87
CA VAL A 64 6.62 -14.87 -4.83
C VAL A 64 6.00 -13.52 -4.42
N ASN A 65 4.67 -13.48 -4.36
CA ASN A 65 3.97 -12.40 -3.67
C ASN A 65 3.94 -12.69 -2.17
N ALA A 66 4.61 -11.85 -1.40
CA ALA A 66 4.76 -11.99 0.05
C ALA A 66 4.73 -10.61 0.68
N ASN A 67 4.16 -10.49 1.89
CA ASN A 67 4.28 -9.26 2.66
C ASN A 67 5.68 -9.13 3.29
N TYR A 68 5.95 -7.99 3.94
CA TYR A 68 7.26 -7.74 4.53
C TYR A 68 7.62 -8.76 5.62
N HIS A 69 6.67 -9.16 6.47
CA HIS A 69 6.93 -10.17 7.51
C HIS A 69 7.33 -11.53 6.93
N GLU A 70 6.61 -11.96 5.90
CA GLU A 70 6.88 -13.18 5.14
C GLU A 70 8.25 -13.13 4.44
N ALA A 71 8.63 -11.97 3.90
CA ALA A 71 9.93 -11.72 3.27
C ALA A 71 11.08 -11.79 4.29
N LYS A 72 10.93 -11.13 5.45
CA LYS A 72 11.90 -11.18 6.55
C LYS A 72 12.06 -12.58 7.12
N ALA A 73 10.96 -13.31 7.27
CA ALA A 73 11.00 -14.70 7.75
C ALA A 73 11.72 -15.62 6.76
N PHE A 74 11.49 -15.43 5.46
CA PHE A 74 12.24 -16.15 4.43
C PHE A 74 13.74 -15.83 4.48
N ALA A 75 14.12 -14.56 4.62
CA ALA A 75 15.53 -14.15 4.73
C ALA A 75 16.23 -14.79 5.94
N ALA A 76 15.56 -14.82 7.10
CA ALA A 76 16.07 -15.46 8.31
C ALA A 76 16.24 -16.97 8.13
N TRP A 77 15.23 -17.65 7.58
CA TRP A 77 15.32 -19.09 7.28
C TRP A 77 16.44 -19.40 6.30
N LYS A 78 16.56 -18.65 5.21
CA LYS A 78 17.58 -18.91 4.19
C LYS A 78 18.99 -18.68 4.75
N SER A 79 19.16 -17.68 5.61
CA SER A 79 20.42 -17.44 6.32
C SER A 79 20.85 -18.62 7.18
N GLU A 80 19.91 -19.21 7.93
CA GLU A 80 20.17 -20.41 8.73
C GLU A 80 20.44 -21.62 7.83
N LYS A 81 19.63 -21.81 6.79
CA LYS A 81 19.74 -22.93 5.84
C LYS A 81 21.10 -22.96 5.14
N GLU A 82 21.64 -21.81 4.81
CA GLU A 82 22.95 -21.63 4.19
C GLU A 82 24.11 -21.58 5.20
N GLY A 83 23.83 -21.64 6.51
CA GLY A 83 24.85 -21.59 7.55
C GLY A 83 25.63 -20.27 7.60
N ARG A 84 24.97 -19.14 7.29
CA ARG A 84 25.64 -17.85 7.11
C ARG A 84 26.05 -17.24 8.45
N GLY A 85 27.28 -16.69 8.49
CA GLY A 85 27.76 -15.89 9.62
C GLY A 85 27.16 -14.48 9.66
N VAL A 86 26.81 -13.92 8.50
CA VAL A 86 26.09 -12.65 8.37
C VAL A 86 24.71 -12.94 7.76
N PRO A 87 23.61 -12.60 8.45
CA PRO A 87 22.27 -12.86 7.94
C PRO A 87 21.96 -12.09 6.65
N LEU A 88 21.26 -12.76 5.73
CA LEU A 88 20.59 -12.13 4.60
C LEU A 88 19.52 -11.17 5.10
N ARG A 89 19.29 -10.12 4.32
CA ARG A 89 18.26 -9.12 4.57
C ARG A 89 17.58 -8.72 3.28
N LEU A 90 16.61 -7.83 3.36
CA LEU A 90 16.02 -7.21 2.17
C LEU A 90 16.87 -6.02 1.72
N LEU A 91 16.55 -5.50 0.53
CA LEU A 91 17.16 -4.29 0.00
C LEU A 91 16.88 -3.09 0.89
N THR A 92 17.80 -2.13 0.93
CA THR A 92 17.47 -0.76 1.32
C THR A 92 17.07 0.09 0.12
N GLU A 93 16.49 1.26 0.37
CA GLU A 93 16.23 2.26 -0.68
C GLU A 93 17.53 2.64 -1.40
N ALA A 94 18.61 2.90 -0.66
CA ALA A 94 19.91 3.26 -1.22
C ALA A 94 20.47 2.16 -2.13
N GLU A 95 20.35 0.89 -1.74
CA GLU A 95 20.76 -0.23 -2.57
C GLU A 95 19.87 -0.38 -3.79
N HIS A 96 18.55 -0.24 -3.65
CA HIS A 96 17.65 -0.23 -4.80
C HIS A 96 18.01 0.90 -5.77
N HIS A 97 18.44 2.08 -5.31
CA HIS A 97 18.98 3.13 -6.18
C HIS A 97 20.26 2.68 -6.91
N ALA A 98 21.18 2.00 -6.22
CA ALA A 98 22.40 1.48 -6.83
C ALA A 98 22.15 0.39 -7.89
N LEU A 99 21.05 -0.38 -7.76
CA LEU A 99 20.62 -1.36 -8.77
C LEU A 99 20.06 -0.72 -10.04
N ARG A 100 19.72 0.58 -10.03
CA ARG A 100 19.15 1.25 -11.20
C ARG A 100 20.28 1.62 -12.15
N ARG A 101 20.12 1.25 -13.43
CA ARG A 101 21.00 1.70 -14.51
C ARG A 101 20.97 3.21 -14.69
N ASP A 102 19.83 3.83 -14.44
CA ASP A 102 19.65 5.28 -14.53
C ASP A 102 19.91 5.90 -13.16
N HIS A 103 21.15 6.31 -12.93
CA HIS A 103 21.55 7.03 -11.73
C HIS A 103 21.01 8.47 -11.80
N ALA A 104 19.96 8.78 -11.05
CA ALA A 104 19.48 10.15 -10.86
C ALA A 104 19.53 10.59 -9.39
N PRO A 105 20.73 10.84 -8.83
CA PRO A 105 20.83 11.62 -7.59
C PRO A 105 20.47 13.08 -7.92
N GLY A 106 19.18 13.39 -7.86
CA GLY A 106 18.60 14.70 -8.17
C GLY A 106 17.82 14.66 -9.48
N ALA A 107 16.49 14.76 -9.41
CA ALA A 107 15.63 14.72 -10.58
C ALA A 107 15.74 16.04 -11.36
N SER A 108 16.51 16.05 -12.45
CA SER A 108 16.37 17.06 -13.49
C SER A 108 15.14 16.76 -14.36
N LYS A 109 14.67 17.74 -15.15
CA LYS A 109 13.59 17.52 -16.11
C LYS A 109 13.89 16.36 -17.07
N LYS A 110 15.16 16.18 -17.44
CA LYS A 110 15.64 15.06 -18.26
C LYS A 110 15.52 13.72 -17.55
N ASP A 111 15.69 13.69 -16.23
CA ASP A 111 15.54 12.47 -15.43
C ASP A 111 14.07 12.09 -15.24
N ILE A 112 13.18 13.08 -15.12
CA ILE A 112 11.72 12.87 -15.13
C ILE A 112 11.31 12.31 -16.50
N GLU A 113 11.79 12.89 -17.60
CA GLU A 113 11.52 12.38 -18.95
C GLU A 113 12.08 10.95 -19.13
N ALA A 114 13.30 10.66 -18.66
CA ALA A 114 13.89 9.32 -18.66
C ALA A 114 13.11 8.31 -17.77
N ALA A 115 12.53 8.78 -16.66
CA ALA A 115 11.65 7.97 -15.82
C ALA A 115 10.40 7.53 -16.60
N PHE A 116 9.81 8.43 -17.40
CA PHE A 116 8.73 8.08 -18.32
C PHE A 116 9.22 7.19 -19.48
N GLU A 117 10.45 7.36 -19.98
CA GLU A 117 11.02 6.43 -20.98
C GLU A 117 11.18 5.00 -20.44
N SER A 118 11.42 4.83 -19.13
CA SER A 118 11.46 3.49 -18.52
C SER A 118 10.13 2.74 -18.67
N LEU A 119 8.99 3.46 -18.72
CA LEU A 119 7.65 2.93 -19.00
C LEU A 119 7.47 2.47 -20.46
N SER A 120 8.35 2.90 -21.36
CA SER A 120 8.33 2.52 -22.78
C SER A 120 9.18 1.28 -23.09
N ARG A 121 9.85 0.71 -22.07
CA ARG A 121 10.66 -0.52 -22.21
C ARG A 121 9.76 -1.72 -22.53
N LYS A 122 9.88 -2.24 -23.74
CA LYS A 122 9.07 -3.37 -24.23
C LYS A 122 9.21 -4.68 -23.43
N ASN A 123 10.33 -4.83 -22.72
CA ASN A 123 10.61 -6.04 -21.93
C ASN A 123 10.28 -5.86 -20.44
N LEU A 124 9.71 -4.73 -20.05
CA LEU A 124 9.27 -4.46 -18.68
C LEU A 124 7.86 -5.00 -18.47
N ASN A 125 7.66 -5.84 -17.47
CA ASN A 125 6.31 -6.24 -17.06
C ASN A 125 5.70 -5.14 -16.17
N SER A 126 5.03 -4.15 -16.77
CA SER A 126 4.30 -3.09 -16.06
C SER A 126 3.07 -2.68 -16.87
N SER A 127 2.23 -1.79 -16.33
CA SER A 127 1.05 -1.26 -17.02
C SER A 127 0.13 -2.34 -17.61
N LEU A 128 -0.03 -3.44 -16.88
CA LEU A 128 -0.81 -4.62 -17.25
C LEU A 128 -0.35 -5.32 -18.53
N ALA A 129 0.92 -5.17 -18.93
CA ALA A 129 1.46 -5.76 -20.17
C ALA A 129 1.14 -7.26 -20.33
N PHE A 130 1.22 -8.02 -19.22
CA PHE A 130 0.89 -9.46 -19.20
C PHE A 130 -0.34 -9.79 -18.34
N GLY A 131 -0.85 -8.84 -17.54
CA GLY A 131 -1.98 -9.06 -16.62
C GLY A 131 -1.67 -9.92 -15.39
N SER A 132 -0.40 -10.28 -15.18
CA SER A 132 0.11 -11.01 -14.01
C SER A 132 1.62 -10.78 -13.86
N GLU A 133 2.21 -11.34 -12.80
CA GLU A 133 3.65 -11.56 -12.74
C GLU A 133 4.14 -12.44 -13.91
N SER A 134 5.45 -12.46 -14.12
CA SER A 134 6.12 -13.23 -15.16
C SER A 134 7.37 -13.93 -14.60
N PRO A 135 7.94 -14.93 -15.30
CA PRO A 135 9.15 -15.60 -14.83
C PRO A 135 10.29 -14.62 -14.57
N VAL A 136 11.03 -14.80 -13.46
CA VAL A 136 12.22 -13.99 -13.11
C VAL A 136 13.44 -14.30 -13.99
N ALA A 137 13.26 -15.10 -15.04
CA ALA A 137 14.27 -15.41 -16.05
C ALA A 137 14.36 -14.24 -17.04
N GLY A 138 14.94 -13.12 -16.61
CA GLY A 138 15.27 -12.00 -17.49
C GLY A 138 16.45 -12.33 -18.42
N ASP A 139 16.90 -11.31 -19.17
CA ASP A 139 18.04 -11.43 -20.06
C ASP A 139 19.33 -11.70 -19.26
N LYS A 140 20.02 -12.81 -19.56
CA LYS A 140 21.27 -13.22 -18.87
C LYS A 140 22.44 -12.28 -19.11
N SER A 141 22.31 -11.31 -20.02
CA SER A 141 23.31 -10.25 -20.25
C SER A 141 23.26 -9.13 -19.20
N GLU A 142 22.25 -9.13 -18.32
CA GLU A 142 22.04 -8.12 -17.29
C GLU A 142 22.55 -8.61 -15.92
N ASP A 143 23.23 -7.73 -15.17
CA ASP A 143 23.65 -8.05 -13.79
C ASP A 143 22.44 -8.21 -12.86
N PHE A 144 21.39 -7.42 -13.08
CA PHE A 144 20.14 -7.46 -12.33
C PHE A 144 18.94 -7.34 -13.27
N VAL A 145 18.02 -8.29 -13.16
CA VAL A 145 16.74 -8.33 -13.89
C VAL A 145 15.58 -7.99 -12.96
N ASP A 146 14.48 -7.47 -13.50
CA ASP A 146 13.26 -7.11 -12.76
C ASP A 146 13.54 -6.21 -11.54
N VAL A 147 14.41 -5.21 -11.72
CA VAL A 147 14.56 -4.11 -10.74
C VAL A 147 13.30 -3.24 -10.74
N PHE A 148 12.65 -3.12 -11.91
CA PHE A 148 11.35 -2.49 -12.07
C PHE A 148 10.35 -3.47 -12.65
N GLY A 149 9.07 -3.25 -12.39
CA GLY A 149 7.98 -4.09 -12.88
C GLY A 149 7.97 -5.48 -12.26
N ASN A 150 7.10 -6.34 -12.80
CA ASN A 150 6.79 -7.67 -12.29
C ASN A 150 6.15 -7.61 -10.89
N VAL A 151 6.93 -7.34 -9.84
CA VAL A 151 6.45 -7.09 -8.48
C VAL A 151 7.16 -5.90 -7.85
N TRP A 152 6.43 -5.17 -7.01
CA TRP A 152 7.05 -4.25 -6.07
C TRP A 152 8.04 -5.00 -5.16
N GLN A 153 9.11 -4.34 -4.75
CA GLN A 153 10.11 -4.93 -3.85
C GLN A 153 10.01 -4.32 -2.47
N TRP A 154 9.71 -5.14 -1.46
CA TRP A 154 9.82 -4.73 -0.06
C TRP A 154 11.25 -4.37 0.31
N LEU A 155 11.40 -3.24 0.99
CA LEU A 155 12.68 -2.73 1.48
C LEU A 155 12.75 -2.81 3.00
N GLU A 156 13.95 -2.73 3.57
CA GLU A 156 14.18 -2.63 5.02
C GLU A 156 13.80 -1.27 5.61
N ASP A 157 13.75 -0.22 4.79
CA ASP A 157 13.48 1.15 5.22
C ASP A 157 12.03 1.37 5.64
N HIS A 158 11.86 2.10 6.76
CA HIS A 158 10.59 2.74 7.06
C HIS A 158 10.37 3.88 6.06
N PHE A 159 9.11 4.18 5.75
CA PHE A 159 8.81 5.32 4.91
C PHE A 159 9.25 6.61 5.60
N HIS A 160 10.13 7.36 4.93
CA HIS A 160 10.81 8.51 5.52
C HIS A 160 10.95 9.65 4.51
N PHE A 161 11.13 10.86 5.04
CA PHE A 161 11.37 12.05 4.25
C PHE A 161 12.83 12.13 3.81
N LEU A 162 13.06 12.66 2.61
CA LEU A 162 14.40 12.98 2.13
C LEU A 162 14.81 14.39 2.56
N PRO A 163 16.12 14.72 2.60
CA PRO A 163 16.57 16.08 2.86
C PRO A 163 15.91 17.10 1.91
N GLY A 164 15.33 18.16 2.48
CA GLY A 164 14.60 19.17 1.72
C GLY A 164 13.15 18.81 1.39
N PHE A 165 12.61 17.72 1.94
CA PHE A 165 11.19 17.39 1.82
C PHE A 165 10.31 18.55 2.28
N ALA A 166 9.31 18.86 1.45
CA ALA A 166 8.24 19.80 1.76
C ALA A 166 6.91 19.16 1.35
N VAL A 167 5.89 19.39 2.18
CA VAL A 167 4.54 18.89 1.97
C VAL A 167 3.92 19.60 0.76
N HIS A 168 3.21 18.86 -0.09
CA HIS A 168 2.57 19.45 -1.25
C HIS A 168 1.37 20.34 -0.83
N PRO A 169 1.24 21.60 -1.29
CA PRO A 169 0.22 22.54 -0.80
C PRO A 169 -1.25 22.16 -1.06
N LEU A 170 -1.47 21.17 -1.93
CA LEU A 170 -2.80 20.67 -2.31
C LEU A 170 -3.04 19.22 -1.89
N TYR A 171 -2.02 18.54 -1.36
CA TYR A 171 -2.11 17.13 -0.99
C TYR A 171 -1.13 16.85 0.14
N ASP A 172 -1.54 17.23 1.35
CA ASP A 172 -0.67 17.33 2.52
C ASP A 172 -0.61 16.04 3.36
N ASP A 173 -1.58 15.16 3.17
CA ASP A 173 -1.78 13.92 3.93
C ASP A 173 -1.33 12.65 3.20
N PHE A 174 -0.80 12.74 1.98
CA PHE A 174 -0.35 11.55 1.25
C PHE A 174 0.85 10.86 1.91
N SER A 175 1.85 11.63 2.34
CA SER A 175 3.12 11.08 2.87
C SER A 175 3.28 11.25 4.37
N THR A 176 2.90 12.41 4.90
CA THR A 176 3.24 12.82 6.27
C THR A 176 2.66 11.91 7.36
N PRO A 177 1.41 11.39 7.27
CA PRO A 177 0.86 10.51 8.29
C PRO A 177 1.58 9.16 8.37
N CYS A 178 2.34 8.81 7.33
CA CYS A 178 3.00 7.52 7.21
C CYS A 178 4.48 7.56 7.59
N PHE A 179 4.99 8.72 8.01
CA PHE A 179 6.30 8.86 8.66
C PHE A 179 6.24 8.47 10.15
N ASP A 180 5.65 7.32 10.45
CA ASP A 180 5.26 6.89 11.80
C ASP A 180 6.10 5.71 12.34
N GLY A 181 7.04 5.21 11.53
CA GLY A 181 7.83 4.00 11.84
C GLY A 181 7.01 2.70 11.79
N ARG A 182 5.81 2.73 11.19
CA ARG A 182 4.92 1.56 11.03
C ARG A 182 4.64 1.25 9.56
N HIS A 183 5.06 2.11 8.64
CA HIS A 183 4.97 1.87 7.20
C HIS A 183 6.32 1.48 6.63
N GLN A 184 6.34 0.34 5.96
CA GLN A 184 7.50 -0.23 5.30
C GLN A 184 7.51 0.20 3.83
N MET A 185 8.69 0.57 3.31
CA MET A 185 8.82 1.00 1.93
C MET A 185 8.75 -0.15 0.93
N ILE A 186 8.19 0.16 -0.24
CA ILE A 186 8.27 -0.64 -1.46
C ILE A 186 8.74 0.22 -2.62
N MET A 187 9.52 -0.37 -3.53
CA MET A 187 10.02 0.30 -4.75
C MET A 187 9.96 -0.60 -5.99
N GLY A 188 10.09 0.01 -7.18
CA GLY A 188 10.24 -0.70 -8.45
C GLY A 188 8.96 -0.85 -9.29
N GLY A 189 7.77 -0.67 -8.71
CA GLY A 189 6.52 -0.93 -9.42
C GLY A 189 6.26 -2.43 -9.62
N SER A 190 5.01 -2.78 -9.88
CA SER A 190 4.59 -4.15 -10.23
C SER A 190 4.03 -4.24 -11.64
N PHE A 191 3.60 -5.43 -12.07
CA PHE A 191 2.95 -5.60 -13.37
C PHE A 191 1.71 -4.73 -13.57
N VAL A 192 1.01 -4.35 -12.49
CA VAL A 192 -0.19 -3.50 -12.56
C VAL A 192 0.13 -2.00 -12.46
N SER A 193 1.32 -1.65 -11.99
CA SER A 193 1.72 -0.24 -11.80
C SER A 193 1.83 0.48 -13.13
N ALA A 194 1.30 1.69 -13.19
CA ALA A 194 1.31 2.56 -14.37
C ALA A 194 1.57 4.02 -13.98
N GLY A 195 2.07 4.82 -14.94
CA GLY A 195 2.35 6.24 -14.70
C GLY A 195 3.38 6.45 -13.59
N ASP A 196 3.05 7.31 -12.61
CA ASP A 196 3.95 7.65 -11.50
C ASP A 196 4.36 6.42 -10.68
N GLU A 197 3.45 5.48 -10.45
CA GLU A 197 3.70 4.25 -9.68
C GLU A 197 4.72 3.31 -10.32
N ALA A 198 4.90 3.40 -11.64
CA ALA A 198 5.89 2.60 -12.36
C ALA A 198 7.18 3.40 -12.64
N SER A 199 7.25 4.65 -12.18
CA SER A 199 8.40 5.52 -12.42
C SER A 199 9.58 5.20 -11.50
N VAL A 200 10.78 5.62 -11.89
CA VAL A 200 11.99 5.49 -11.05
C VAL A 200 11.95 6.40 -9.81
N HIS A 201 10.99 7.32 -9.71
CA HIS A 201 10.84 8.22 -8.55
C HIS A 201 9.80 7.71 -7.55
N ALA A 202 9.06 6.65 -7.89
CA ALA A 202 8.00 6.11 -7.04
C ALA A 202 8.57 5.59 -5.71
N ARG A 203 8.14 6.21 -4.62
CA ARG A 203 8.42 5.77 -3.24
C ARG A 203 7.10 5.50 -2.55
N PHE A 204 6.71 4.24 -2.47
CA PHE A 204 5.45 3.83 -1.84
C PHE A 204 5.70 3.09 -0.54
N HIS A 205 4.65 2.97 0.25
CA HIS A 205 4.74 2.43 1.60
C HIS A 205 3.42 1.81 2.02
N PHE A 206 3.51 0.76 2.82
CA PHE A 206 2.35 0.10 3.39
C PHE A 206 2.67 -0.47 4.76
N ARG A 207 1.63 -0.76 5.55
CA ARG A 207 1.82 -1.56 6.76
C ARG A 207 2.49 -2.91 6.38
N PRO A 208 3.46 -3.40 7.15
CA PRO A 208 4.22 -4.63 6.85
C PRO A 208 3.40 -5.88 6.54
N HIS A 209 2.17 -5.94 7.03
CA HIS A 209 1.26 -7.06 6.90
C HIS A 209 0.26 -6.95 5.73
N PHE A 210 0.28 -5.84 4.98
CA PHE A 210 -0.60 -5.67 3.83
C PHE A 210 -0.10 -6.51 2.65
N GLY A 211 -1.03 -7.25 2.03
CA GLY A 211 -0.75 -7.91 0.77
C GLY A 211 -0.80 -6.89 -0.36
N GLN A 212 0.31 -6.77 -1.09
CA GLN A 212 0.41 -6.00 -2.33
C GLN A 212 0.85 -6.95 -3.45
N HIS A 213 0.86 -6.49 -4.70
CA HIS A 213 1.62 -7.14 -5.78
C HIS A 213 3.12 -6.91 -5.57
N ALA A 214 3.62 -7.41 -4.44
CA ALA A 214 4.95 -7.19 -3.91
C ALA A 214 5.63 -8.51 -3.54
N GLY A 215 6.87 -8.64 -3.96
CA GLY A 215 7.81 -9.64 -3.51
C GLY A 215 8.99 -8.95 -2.83
N PHE A 216 10.16 -9.57 -2.92
CA PHE A 216 11.36 -9.04 -2.30
C PHE A 216 12.60 -9.57 -3.01
N ARG A 217 13.72 -8.87 -2.80
CA ARG A 217 15.05 -9.30 -3.20
C ARG A 217 15.91 -9.44 -1.95
N LEU A 218 16.71 -10.50 -1.92
CA LEU A 218 17.65 -10.72 -0.84
C LEU A 218 18.96 -9.99 -1.13
N VAL A 219 19.51 -9.41 -0.08
CA VAL A 219 20.84 -8.83 -0.04
C VAL A 219 21.70 -9.67 0.87
N ASP A 220 22.92 -9.91 0.41
CA ASP A 220 24.00 -10.52 1.16
C ASP A 220 24.94 -9.44 1.70
N PRO A 221 24.84 -9.07 2.99
CA PRO A 221 25.71 -8.06 3.55
C PRO A 221 27.13 -8.61 3.69
N LEU A 222 28.11 -7.88 3.15
CA LEU A 222 29.53 -8.28 3.18
C LEU A 222 30.08 -8.49 4.60
N VAL A 223 29.59 -7.71 5.57
CA VAL A 223 30.05 -7.73 6.96
C VAL A 223 28.89 -7.45 7.91
N THR A 224 29.00 -7.94 9.15
CA THR A 224 28.08 -7.59 10.23
C THR A 224 28.02 -6.08 10.42
N GLY A 225 26.81 -5.54 10.56
CA GLY A 225 26.58 -4.10 10.73
C GLY A 225 26.50 -3.30 9.43
N ASN A 226 26.80 -3.90 8.26
CA ASN A 226 26.49 -3.25 6.99
C ASN A 226 24.98 -3.30 6.71
N ASN A 227 24.29 -2.24 7.12
CA ASN A 227 22.86 -2.09 6.95
C ASN A 227 22.46 -1.41 5.63
N GLY A 228 23.38 -1.14 4.70
CA GLY A 228 23.05 -0.53 3.41
C GLY A 228 22.46 0.88 3.51
N SER A 229 22.85 1.67 4.52
CA SER A 229 22.30 3.02 4.79
C SER A 229 20.81 3.04 5.16
N LEU A 230 20.32 1.93 5.73
CA LEU A 230 18.96 1.77 6.24
C LEU A 230 18.45 2.97 7.04
N GLN A 231 17.28 3.47 6.66
CA GLN A 231 16.52 4.50 7.38
C GLN A 231 15.37 3.86 8.18
N GLN A 232 15.43 4.03 9.50
CA GLN A 232 14.32 3.67 10.39
C GLN A 232 13.87 4.88 11.18
N ILE A 233 12.56 5.06 11.25
CA ILE A 233 11.90 6.04 12.12
C ILE A 233 11.54 5.34 13.43
N GLU A 234 11.77 6.01 14.55
CA GLU A 234 11.26 5.57 15.85
C GLU A 234 9.73 5.47 15.78
N LYS A 235 9.17 4.35 16.25
CA LYS A 235 7.73 4.16 16.25
C LYS A 235 7.09 5.26 17.10
N VAL A 236 6.34 6.13 16.45
CA VAL A 236 5.46 7.05 17.16
C VAL A 236 4.29 6.20 17.64
N ASP A 237 3.96 6.28 18.93
CA ASP A 237 2.77 5.62 19.43
C ASP A 237 1.56 6.23 18.73
N ASP A 238 0.69 5.36 18.18
CA ASP A 238 -0.65 5.72 17.75
C ASP A 238 -1.39 6.18 19.02
N ASP A 239 -1.19 7.43 19.41
CA ASP A 239 -2.08 8.05 20.38
C ASP A 239 -3.40 8.14 19.61
N LEU A 240 -4.33 7.23 19.89
CA LEU A 240 -5.71 7.18 19.38
C LEU A 240 -6.45 8.53 19.49
N LYS A 241 -5.85 9.53 20.12
CA LYS A 241 -6.21 10.94 20.08
C LYS A 241 -6.17 11.54 18.68
N ASP A 242 -5.32 11.04 17.76
CA ASP A 242 -5.23 11.57 16.39
C ASP A 242 -6.29 10.98 15.45
N GLU A 243 -6.87 9.82 15.77
CA GLU A 243 -8.10 9.37 15.11
C GLU A 243 -9.25 10.34 15.40
N ASN A 244 -9.35 10.84 16.64
CA ASN A 244 -10.40 11.80 16.99
C ASN A 244 -10.17 13.14 16.29
N LYS A 245 -8.93 13.65 16.21
CA LYS A 245 -8.64 14.89 15.48
C LYS A 245 -8.83 14.74 13.98
N THR A 246 -8.28 13.70 13.37
CA THR A 246 -8.44 13.42 11.93
C THR A 246 -9.92 13.17 11.58
N ARG A 247 -10.67 12.44 12.42
CA ARG A 247 -12.11 12.24 12.21
C ARG A 247 -12.92 13.50 12.49
N LEU A 248 -12.54 14.32 13.48
CA LEU A 248 -13.13 15.65 13.69
C LEU A 248 -12.88 16.54 12.47
N GLN A 249 -11.68 16.54 11.88
CA GLN A 249 -11.37 17.26 10.65
C GLN A 249 -12.22 16.77 9.47
N GLN A 250 -12.35 15.45 9.29
CA GLN A 250 -13.23 14.87 8.27
C GLN A 250 -14.70 15.27 8.47
N LEU A 251 -15.17 15.28 9.72
CA LEU A 251 -16.52 15.72 10.09
C LEU A 251 -16.68 17.25 9.86
N PHE A 252 -15.71 18.07 10.26
CA PHE A 252 -15.77 19.52 10.06
C PHE A 252 -15.74 19.90 8.59
N ALA A 253 -14.85 19.30 7.80
CA ALA A 253 -14.78 19.47 6.35
C ALA A 253 -16.10 19.08 5.66
N SER A 254 -16.80 18.09 6.20
CA SER A 254 -18.04 17.56 5.68
C SER A 254 -19.28 18.39 6.07
N PHE A 255 -19.28 19.02 7.25
CA PHE A 255 -20.52 19.44 7.90
C PHE A 255 -20.49 20.81 8.59
N SER A 256 -19.33 21.38 8.93
CA SER A 256 -19.26 22.63 9.71
C SER A 256 -19.80 23.81 8.91
N LYS A 257 -20.82 24.51 9.43
CA LYS A 257 -21.25 25.84 8.91
C LYS A 257 -20.38 26.99 9.44
N ASP A 258 -19.49 26.67 10.38
CA ASP A 258 -18.62 27.63 11.06
C ASP A 258 -17.26 27.65 10.36
N GLU A 259 -16.89 28.81 9.84
CA GLU A 259 -15.64 29.04 9.11
C GLU A 259 -14.43 29.03 10.06
N GLU A 260 -14.60 29.39 11.35
CA GLU A 260 -13.50 29.37 12.34
C GLU A 260 -13.07 27.94 12.67
N LEU A 261 -14.03 27.00 12.76
CA LEU A 261 -13.74 25.57 12.98
C LEU A 261 -13.02 24.91 11.80
N LEU A 262 -13.13 25.47 10.59
CA LEU A 262 -12.40 25.00 9.41
C LEU A 262 -10.95 25.47 9.43
N ILE A 263 -10.73 26.69 9.92
CA ILE A 263 -9.39 27.25 10.12
C ILE A 263 -8.62 26.46 11.18
N GLU A 264 -9.26 26.08 12.29
CA GLU A 264 -8.65 25.20 13.31
C GLU A 264 -8.32 23.81 12.76
N ALA A 265 -9.12 23.32 11.82
CA ALA A 265 -8.89 22.06 11.11
C ALA A 265 -7.79 22.14 10.04
N MET A 266 -7.17 23.31 9.84
CA MET A 266 -6.19 23.60 8.77
C MET A 266 -6.77 23.51 7.34
N ILE A 267 -8.09 23.64 7.20
CA ILE A 267 -8.82 23.52 5.93
C ILE A 267 -9.40 24.88 5.55
N SER A 268 -9.01 25.45 4.40
CA SER A 268 -9.57 26.74 3.97
C SER A 268 -10.96 26.59 3.32
N PRO A 269 -11.97 27.40 3.70
CA PRO A 269 -13.33 27.34 3.13
C PRO A 269 -13.36 27.52 1.60
N GLU A 270 -12.47 28.37 1.07
CA GLU A 270 -12.36 28.69 -0.35
C GLU A 270 -11.98 27.47 -1.22
N LYS A 271 -11.26 26.49 -0.66
CA LYS A 271 -10.86 25.26 -1.37
C LYS A 271 -11.96 24.19 -1.34
N LEU A 272 -12.96 24.28 -0.46
CA LEU A 272 -14.06 23.32 -0.36
C LEU A 272 -15.35 23.86 -0.99
N ASN A 273 -15.51 23.68 -2.31
CA ASN A 273 -16.82 23.88 -2.93
C ASN A 273 -17.74 22.68 -2.65
N ARG A 274 -18.26 22.61 -1.42
CA ARG A 274 -19.13 21.53 -0.90
C ARG A 274 -20.43 21.33 -1.68
N ASN A 275 -20.78 22.28 -2.53
CA ASN A 275 -22.01 22.23 -3.33
C ASN A 275 -21.78 21.63 -4.71
N VAL A 276 -20.54 21.39 -5.17
CA VAL A 276 -20.27 20.86 -6.52
C VAL A 276 -20.95 19.51 -6.72
N PHE A 277 -20.66 18.53 -5.85
CA PHE A 277 -21.25 17.20 -5.98
C PHE A 277 -22.79 17.22 -5.83
N PRO A 278 -23.37 17.85 -4.79
CA PRO A 278 -24.82 18.00 -4.70
C PRO A 278 -25.44 18.70 -5.92
N ALA A 279 -24.83 19.76 -6.45
CA ALA A 279 -25.33 20.47 -7.62
C ALA A 279 -25.27 19.61 -8.89
N LEU A 280 -24.19 18.84 -9.06
CA LEU A 280 -24.07 17.89 -10.17
C LEU A 280 -25.14 16.81 -10.09
N ILE A 281 -25.39 16.25 -8.90
CA ILE A 281 -26.44 15.25 -8.70
C ILE A 281 -27.82 15.85 -8.93
N ALA A 282 -28.07 17.05 -8.41
CA ALA A 282 -29.33 17.77 -8.62
C ALA A 282 -29.60 18.03 -10.11
N LYS A 283 -28.56 18.39 -10.85
CA LYS A 283 -28.65 18.76 -12.26
C LYS A 283 -28.75 17.54 -13.19
N HIS A 284 -27.99 16.49 -12.91
CA HIS A 284 -27.79 15.39 -13.88
C HIS A 284 -28.49 14.09 -13.47
N VAL A 285 -28.73 13.86 -12.18
CA VAL A 285 -29.24 12.59 -11.66
C VAL A 285 -30.71 12.73 -11.25
N LEU A 286 -31.04 13.71 -10.39
CA LEU A 286 -32.39 13.88 -9.85
C LEU A 286 -33.51 14.01 -10.88
N PRO A 287 -33.36 14.73 -12.01
CA PRO A 287 -34.45 14.88 -12.98
C PRO A 287 -34.91 13.54 -13.58
N ASN A 288 -34.06 12.51 -13.49
CA ASN A 288 -34.30 11.18 -14.04
C ASN A 288 -34.66 10.14 -12.96
N LEU A 289 -34.74 10.54 -11.68
CA LEU A 289 -35.03 9.63 -10.59
C LEU A 289 -36.51 9.72 -10.16
N PRO A 290 -37.17 8.58 -9.92
CA PRO A 290 -38.45 8.53 -9.23
C PRO A 290 -38.38 9.25 -7.87
N ARG A 291 -39.44 9.97 -7.48
CA ARG A 291 -39.51 10.75 -6.24
C ARG A 291 -39.36 9.92 -4.95
N ASP A 292 -39.54 8.61 -5.03
CA ASP A 292 -39.44 7.65 -3.93
C ASP A 292 -38.13 6.84 -3.94
N SER A 293 -37.18 7.22 -4.80
CA SER A 293 -35.89 6.55 -4.94
C SER A 293 -35.13 6.48 -3.63
N ARG A 294 -34.48 5.33 -3.43
CA ARG A 294 -33.56 5.10 -2.32
C ARG A 294 -32.13 5.19 -2.80
N THR A 295 -31.27 5.80 -2.00
CA THR A 295 -29.84 5.95 -2.28
C THR A 295 -29.03 5.30 -1.18
N LEU A 296 -27.91 4.67 -1.56
CA LEU A 296 -26.94 4.07 -0.65
C LEU A 296 -25.59 4.74 -0.90
N GLU A 297 -25.01 5.36 0.13
CA GLU A 297 -23.62 5.83 0.13
C GLU A 297 -22.77 4.84 0.92
N VAL A 298 -21.62 4.43 0.38
CA VAL A 298 -20.69 3.50 1.02
C VAL A 298 -19.28 4.07 0.93
N GLY A 299 -18.53 4.07 2.04
CA GLY A 299 -17.18 4.62 2.09
C GLY A 299 -16.59 4.66 3.50
N SER A 300 -15.41 5.29 3.63
CA SER A 300 -14.70 5.53 4.89
C SER A 300 -14.71 7.03 5.20
N GLY A 301 -15.85 7.54 5.70
CA GLY A 301 -16.16 8.97 5.81
C GLY A 301 -17.57 9.33 5.33
N VAL A 302 -18.51 8.38 5.36
CA VAL A 302 -19.88 8.49 4.87
C VAL A 302 -20.67 9.44 5.75
N GLY A 303 -21.43 10.32 5.10
CA GLY A 303 -22.37 11.20 5.81
C GLY A 303 -22.67 12.48 5.05
N ALA A 304 -21.66 13.29 4.73
CA ALA A 304 -21.86 14.62 4.14
C ALA A 304 -22.78 14.58 2.91
N LEU A 305 -22.45 13.67 1.99
CA LEU A 305 -23.22 13.46 0.79
C LEU A 305 -24.57 12.80 1.10
N THR A 306 -24.62 11.79 1.97
CA THR A 306 -25.87 11.16 2.45
C THR A 306 -26.88 12.18 2.95
N TYR A 307 -26.44 13.11 3.79
CA TYR A 307 -27.28 14.17 4.34
C TYR A 307 -27.69 15.18 3.26
N ARG A 308 -26.77 15.61 2.39
CA ARG A 308 -27.10 16.50 1.26
C ARG A 308 -28.14 15.87 0.34
N LEU A 309 -27.99 14.59 0.01
CA LEU A 309 -28.95 13.83 -0.78
C LEU A 309 -30.32 13.74 -0.07
N ALA A 310 -30.33 13.56 1.25
CA ALA A 310 -31.56 13.57 2.03
C ALA A 310 -32.28 14.95 1.97
N THR A 311 -31.54 16.07 2.04
CA THR A 311 -32.12 17.42 1.88
C THR A 311 -32.74 17.65 0.50
N MET A 312 -32.34 16.86 -0.49
CA MET A 312 -32.87 16.90 -1.84
C MET A 312 -34.12 16.02 -2.02
N GLY A 313 -34.63 15.43 -0.94
CA GLY A 313 -35.87 14.64 -0.93
C GLY A 313 -35.68 13.14 -1.16
N LEU A 314 -34.44 12.65 -1.20
CA LEU A 314 -34.14 11.23 -1.38
C LEU A 314 -34.16 10.45 -0.06
N ARG A 315 -34.55 9.19 -0.11
CA ARG A 315 -34.41 8.26 1.03
C ARG A 315 -33.01 7.67 1.03
N THR A 316 -32.08 8.33 1.70
CA THR A 316 -30.67 7.91 1.71
C THR A 316 -30.33 7.05 2.92
N THR A 317 -29.49 6.02 2.72
CA THR A 317 -28.80 5.27 3.76
C THR A 317 -27.31 5.45 3.57
N GLY A 318 -26.60 5.89 4.61
CA GLY A 318 -25.14 5.89 4.64
C GLY A 318 -24.64 4.63 5.35
N CYS A 319 -23.67 3.94 4.77
CA CYS A 319 -23.01 2.78 5.38
C CYS A 319 -21.51 3.06 5.56
N ASP A 320 -21.12 3.30 6.81
CA ASP A 320 -19.72 3.47 7.21
C ASP A 320 -19.26 2.31 8.11
N ILE A 321 -17.95 2.08 8.13
CA ILE A 321 -17.31 1.16 9.08
C ILE A 321 -16.99 1.83 10.43
N SER A 322 -17.02 3.17 10.48
CA SER A 322 -16.71 4.00 11.65
C SER A 322 -17.94 4.25 12.51
N LYS A 323 -17.98 3.61 13.69
CA LYS A 323 -19.05 3.82 14.69
C LYS A 323 -19.15 5.28 15.13
N LEU A 324 -18.02 5.97 15.32
CA LEU A 324 -17.98 7.36 15.76
C LEU A 324 -18.59 8.31 14.72
N ALA A 325 -18.31 8.09 13.43
CA ALA A 325 -18.89 8.89 12.35
C ALA A 325 -20.41 8.71 12.30
N ILE A 326 -20.90 7.48 12.46
CA ILE A 326 -22.33 7.15 12.51
C ILE A 326 -23.01 7.82 13.70
N ASP A 327 -22.43 7.72 14.90
CA ASP A 327 -23.03 8.26 16.11
C ASP A 327 -23.06 9.80 16.09
N THR A 328 -21.97 10.46 15.68
CA THR A 328 -21.88 11.93 15.57
C THR A 328 -22.87 12.48 14.54
N SER A 329 -22.99 11.80 13.39
CA SER A 329 -23.94 12.14 12.33
C SER A 329 -25.39 12.14 12.87
N ARG A 330 -25.76 11.13 13.67
CA ARG A 330 -27.06 11.05 14.33
C ARG A 330 -27.26 12.16 15.36
N GLU A 331 -26.24 12.48 16.15
CA GLU A 331 -26.29 13.55 17.14
C GLU A 331 -26.51 14.92 16.49
N TRP A 332 -25.85 15.22 15.38
CA TRP A 332 -25.99 16.49 14.69
C TRP A 332 -27.34 16.67 14.01
N GLN A 333 -27.88 15.58 13.44
CA GLN A 333 -29.26 15.54 12.96
C GLN A 333 -30.24 15.80 14.11
N ALA A 334 -30.06 15.14 15.26
CA ALA A 334 -30.91 15.33 16.42
C ALA A 334 -30.81 16.76 17.00
N ALA A 335 -29.64 17.39 16.91
CA ALA A 335 -29.36 18.73 17.41
C ALA A 335 -29.73 19.86 16.42
N GLY A 336 -30.23 19.55 15.22
CA GLY A 336 -30.59 20.55 14.20
C GLY A 336 -29.41 21.39 13.68
N LYS A 337 -28.17 20.92 13.87
CA LYS A 337 -26.96 21.60 13.35
C LYS A 337 -26.86 21.46 11.82
N VAL A 338 -27.54 20.47 11.27
CA VAL A 338 -27.68 20.19 9.83
C VAL A 338 -29.12 19.93 9.47
#